data_AF-A0A0F9JNT1-F1
#
_entry.id   AF-A0A0F9JNT1-F1
#
_cell.length_a   1.000
_cell.length_b   1.000
_cell.length_c   1.000
_cell.angle_alpha   90.00
_cell.angle_beta   90.00
_cell.angle_gamma   90.00
#
_symmetry.space_group_name_H-M   'P 1'
#
loop_
_entity.id
_entity.type
_entity.pdbx_description
1 polymer ?
#
loop_
_entity_poly.entity_id
_entity_poly.type
_entity_poly.pdbx_seq_one_letter_code
_entity_poly.pdbx_strand_id
1 'polypeptide(L)'
;MEMRKVFNWQLKRRVSYVYPQSRPKKQWAMIFDLNKCIACQTCSLACKTTWTSGKGQEYMFWNNVETKPYGGYPVAWDLGILSKLKAQEWRGDKYFGKTLFEAAEKDEKILQHISEDEDWAYPNIGEDEISGMVNRGDWIATLPHRIWMFYLPRTCAHCTYPACLAACPRKAIYKRPEDGIVLIDQSRCRGYRECVRSCPYKKSMFNVETRISEKCVGCYPKIEQGEMPQCVTNCIGKIRLTGFVSTPDNSRKDNPVDYLIHEKKLALPLYPQFGLEPNIYFIPPIHVPISFQEQMFGPGVGKAVETYKNIRDDQTLKGLLVLFGSFEKILHSFKVDKEHAYGFDEKGREIISVPVTEPIYVRDVFDKNLKAYRLNTP
;
A
#
# COMPACT_ATOMS: atom_id res chain seq x y z
N MET A 1 6.06 -30.69 8.40
CA MET A 1 6.50 -29.48 9.14
C MET A 1 5.36 -29.07 10.06
N GLU A 2 5.62 -28.82 11.35
CA GLU A 2 4.55 -28.52 12.32
C GLU A 2 3.97 -27.13 12.05
N MET A 3 2.68 -27.08 11.70
CA MET A 3 1.97 -25.82 11.47
C MET A 3 1.52 -25.21 12.81
N ARG A 4 1.72 -23.91 12.99
CA ARG A 4 1.34 -23.14 14.18
C ARG A 4 0.06 -22.37 13.90
N LYS A 5 -0.99 -22.57 14.72
CA LYS A 5 -2.26 -21.82 14.61
C LYS A 5 -2.16 -20.48 15.33
N VAL A 6 -2.20 -19.38 14.57
CA VAL A 6 -2.11 -18.02 15.10
C VAL A 6 -3.36 -17.22 14.70
N PHE A 7 -3.82 -16.32 15.55
CA PHE A 7 -4.92 -15.43 15.21
C PHE A 7 -4.46 -14.34 14.23
N ASN A 8 -5.12 -14.28 13.07
CA ASN A 8 -4.95 -13.22 12.08
C ASN A 8 -6.16 -12.28 12.19
N TRP A 9 -5.91 -11.04 12.63
CA TRP A 9 -6.98 -10.08 12.91
C TRP A 9 -7.62 -9.51 11.64
N GLN A 10 -6.89 -9.46 10.52
CA GLN A 10 -7.43 -9.03 9.23
C GLN A 10 -8.41 -10.06 8.64
N LEU A 11 -8.29 -11.33 9.04
CA LEU A 11 -9.18 -12.43 8.62
C LEU A 11 -10.22 -12.83 9.67
N LYS A 12 -10.08 -12.31 10.89
CA LYS A 12 -10.91 -12.63 12.07
C LYS A 12 -11.00 -14.12 12.35
N ARG A 13 -9.89 -14.84 12.17
CA ARG A 13 -9.79 -16.27 12.47
C ARG A 13 -8.37 -16.70 12.77
N ARG A 14 -8.25 -17.90 13.33
CA ARG A 14 -6.97 -18.60 13.40
C ARG A 14 -6.58 -19.14 12.02
N VAL A 15 -5.32 -18.95 11.67
CA VAL A 15 -4.68 -19.39 10.43
C VAL A 15 -3.49 -20.26 10.82
N SER A 16 -3.22 -21.28 10.02
CA SER A 16 -2.08 -22.17 10.22
C SER A 16 -0.86 -21.64 9.44
N TYR A 17 0.25 -21.38 10.14
CA TYR A 17 1.49 -20.87 9.56
C TYR A 17 2.65 -21.86 9.76
N VAL A 18 3.67 -21.77 8.91
CA VAL A 18 4.87 -22.63 8.96
C VAL A 18 5.89 -22.20 10.03
N TYR A 19 5.68 -21.06 10.67
CA TYR A 19 6.50 -20.52 11.75
C TYR A 19 5.60 -19.95 12.86
N PRO A 20 6.10 -19.85 14.11
CA PRO A 20 5.33 -19.28 15.21
C PRO A 20 5.04 -17.80 15.01
N GLN A 21 4.08 -17.28 15.78
CA GLN A 21 3.84 -15.84 15.87
C GLN A 21 5.12 -15.14 16.35
N SER A 22 5.57 -14.16 15.57
CA SER A 22 6.69 -13.29 15.95
C SER A 22 6.38 -11.87 15.48
N ARG A 23 5.84 -11.05 16.40
CA ARG A 23 5.57 -9.64 16.14
C ARG A 23 6.77 -8.80 16.58
N PRO A 24 7.16 -7.78 15.79
CA PRO A 24 8.21 -6.85 16.17
C PRO A 24 7.75 -5.92 17.31
N LYS A 25 8.69 -5.18 17.91
CA LYS A 25 8.41 -4.12 18.91
C LYS A 25 7.49 -3.03 18.34
N LYS A 26 7.72 -2.64 17.09
CA LYS A 26 6.85 -1.76 16.30
C LYS A 26 6.68 -2.39 14.92
N GLN A 27 5.50 -2.30 14.32
CA GLN A 27 5.27 -2.80 12.96
C GLN A 27 5.13 -1.62 12.00
N TRP A 28 6.15 -1.42 11.15
CA TRP A 28 6.11 -0.44 10.08
C TRP A 28 4.93 -0.70 9.15
N ALA A 29 4.22 0.37 8.79
CA ALA A 29 3.08 0.33 7.89
C ALA A 29 3.03 1.59 7.01
N MET A 30 2.38 1.45 5.86
CA MET A 30 2.12 2.56 4.93
C MET A 30 0.65 2.59 4.53
N ILE A 31 0.05 3.79 4.52
CA ILE A 31 -1.30 4.05 4.04
C ILE A 31 -1.21 4.84 2.74
N PHE A 32 -2.06 4.50 1.77
CA PHE A 32 -2.18 5.14 0.48
C PHE A 32 -3.61 5.65 0.26
N ASP A 33 -3.78 6.93 0.03
CA ASP A 33 -5.08 7.51 -0.35
C ASP A 33 -5.31 7.46 -1.86
N LEU A 34 -6.13 6.51 -2.30
CA LEU A 34 -6.38 6.30 -3.73
C LEU A 34 -7.28 7.38 -4.34
N ASN A 35 -7.94 8.20 -3.52
CA ASN A 35 -8.75 9.33 -4.01
C ASN A 35 -7.89 10.52 -4.46
N LYS A 36 -6.61 10.54 -4.05
CA LYS A 36 -5.65 11.62 -4.35
C LYS A 36 -4.55 11.18 -5.33
N CYS A 37 -4.52 9.91 -5.72
CA CYS A 37 -3.47 9.39 -6.58
C CYS A 37 -3.65 9.89 -8.01
N ILE A 38 -2.57 10.36 -8.63
CA ILE A 38 -2.56 10.92 -9.99
C ILE A 38 -1.60 10.18 -10.94
N ALA A 39 -1.11 8.99 -10.53
CA ALA A 39 -0.18 8.15 -11.31
C ALA A 39 1.06 8.83 -11.92
N CYS A 40 1.50 9.99 -11.42
CA CYS A 40 2.68 10.72 -11.93
C CYS A 40 4.04 9.98 -11.90
N GLN A 41 4.08 8.73 -11.41
CA GLN A 41 5.27 7.88 -11.29
C GLN A 41 6.44 8.45 -10.47
N THR A 42 6.32 9.63 -9.85
CA THR A 42 7.39 10.27 -9.08
C THR A 42 7.87 9.38 -7.94
N CYS A 43 6.95 8.70 -7.25
CA CYS A 43 7.28 7.74 -6.20
C CYS A 43 8.04 6.51 -6.71
N SER A 44 7.78 6.07 -7.94
CA SER A 44 8.49 4.97 -8.61
C SER A 44 9.92 5.40 -8.91
N LEU A 45 10.08 6.59 -9.50
CA LEU A 45 11.38 7.15 -9.85
C LEU A 45 12.23 7.50 -8.63
N ALA A 46 11.65 8.10 -7.59
CA ALA A 46 12.35 8.38 -6.34
C ALA A 46 12.92 7.09 -5.69
N CYS A 47 12.16 5.99 -5.73
CA CYS A 47 12.65 4.70 -5.27
C CYS A 47 13.73 4.14 -6.21
N LYS A 48 13.51 4.27 -7.53
CA LYS A 48 14.40 3.76 -8.58
C LYS A 48 15.80 4.33 -8.45
N THR A 49 15.90 5.66 -8.42
CA THR A 49 17.17 6.39 -8.40
C THR A 49 17.91 6.21 -7.09
N THR A 50 17.18 6.04 -5.97
CA THR A 50 17.79 5.82 -4.66
C THR A 50 18.34 4.40 -4.50
N TRP A 51 17.63 3.37 -4.97
CA TRP A 51 17.91 1.99 -4.54
C TRP A 51 18.22 0.98 -5.64
N THR A 52 17.72 1.19 -6.86
CA THR A 52 17.72 0.17 -7.91
C THR A 52 18.27 0.72 -9.23
N SER A 53 19.32 1.52 -9.15
CA SER A 53 20.03 2.15 -10.28
C SER A 53 21.29 1.39 -10.72
N GLY A 54 21.60 0.26 -10.06
CA GLY A 54 22.72 -0.62 -10.39
C GLY A 54 22.39 -1.65 -11.47
N LYS A 55 23.44 -2.38 -11.89
CA LYS A 55 23.36 -3.41 -12.93
C LYS A 55 22.45 -4.57 -12.51
N GLY A 56 21.61 -5.02 -13.43
CA GLY A 56 20.63 -6.10 -13.21
C GLY A 56 19.43 -5.68 -12.37
N GLN A 57 19.37 -4.41 -11.96
CA GLN A 57 18.25 -3.82 -11.23
C GLN A 57 17.35 -2.99 -12.15
N GLU A 58 17.61 -2.89 -13.46
CA GLU A 58 16.93 -2.01 -14.42
C GLU A 58 15.42 -2.27 -14.47
N TYR A 59 15.00 -3.53 -14.41
CA TYR A 59 13.60 -3.91 -14.32
C TYR A 59 13.06 -3.87 -12.88
N MET A 60 13.89 -3.68 -11.85
CA MET A 60 13.41 -3.68 -10.48
C MET A 60 12.70 -2.37 -10.12
N PHE A 61 11.37 -2.42 -10.07
CA PHE A 61 10.52 -1.35 -9.53
C PHE A 61 9.97 -1.74 -8.16
N TRP A 62 10.80 -1.55 -7.13
CA TRP A 62 10.42 -1.81 -5.73
C TRP A 62 9.18 -1.02 -5.31
N ASN A 63 9.06 0.23 -5.78
CA ASN A 63 7.81 0.97 -5.85
C ASN A 63 7.39 1.08 -7.32
N ASN A 64 6.16 0.73 -7.64
CA ASN A 64 5.56 0.96 -8.95
C ASN A 64 4.12 1.47 -8.78
N VAL A 65 3.52 2.02 -9.84
CA VAL A 65 2.10 2.40 -9.89
C VAL A 65 1.49 1.75 -11.11
N GLU A 66 0.31 1.14 -10.95
CA GLU A 66 -0.45 0.47 -12.01
C GLU A 66 -1.81 1.14 -12.17
N THR A 67 -2.38 1.12 -13.38
CA THR A 67 -3.79 1.44 -13.59
C THR A 67 -4.63 0.18 -13.44
N LYS A 68 -5.73 0.26 -12.68
CA LYS A 68 -6.71 -0.82 -12.53
C LYS A 68 -7.97 -0.48 -13.34
N PRO A 69 -8.61 -1.49 -13.97
CA PRO A 69 -8.53 -2.91 -13.59
C PRO A 69 -7.42 -3.76 -14.23
N TYR A 70 -6.86 -3.37 -15.38
CA TYR A 70 -6.08 -4.31 -16.21
C TYR A 70 -4.56 -4.22 -16.05
N GLY A 71 -4.02 -3.06 -15.67
CA GLY A 71 -2.59 -2.87 -15.45
C GLY A 71 -2.03 -3.69 -14.30
N GLY A 72 -0.77 -4.09 -14.44
CA GLY A 72 -0.08 -4.98 -13.51
C GLY A 72 1.44 -4.94 -13.69
N TYR A 73 2.19 -5.01 -12.59
CA TYR A 73 3.63 -5.23 -12.66
C TYR A 73 4.17 -6.24 -11.63
N PRO A 74 4.65 -7.42 -12.03
CA PRO A 74 4.60 -7.98 -13.39
C PRO A 74 3.14 -8.18 -13.85
N VAL A 75 2.95 -8.42 -15.15
CA VAL A 75 1.62 -8.63 -15.73
C VAL A 75 0.89 -9.75 -14.98
N ALA A 76 -0.40 -9.53 -14.70
CA ALA A 76 -1.28 -10.49 -14.03
C ALA A 76 -0.77 -11.03 -12.67
N TRP A 77 0.09 -10.29 -11.95
CA TRP A 77 0.68 -10.74 -10.68
C TRP A 77 -0.35 -11.20 -9.63
N ASP A 78 -1.51 -10.54 -9.58
CA ASP A 78 -2.63 -10.84 -8.69
C ASP A 78 -3.47 -11.99 -9.24
N LEU A 79 -3.87 -11.94 -10.51
CA LEU A 79 -4.66 -12.99 -11.17
C LEU A 79 -3.96 -14.35 -11.20
N GLY A 80 -2.64 -14.38 -11.38
CA GLY A 80 -1.85 -15.61 -11.42
C GLY A 80 -1.90 -16.40 -10.11
N ILE A 81 -1.98 -15.71 -8.96
CA ILE A 81 -2.15 -16.37 -7.66
C ILE A 81 -3.63 -16.56 -7.29
N LEU A 82 -4.50 -15.59 -7.61
CA LEU A 82 -5.93 -15.68 -7.30
C LEU A 82 -6.63 -16.81 -8.06
N SER A 83 -6.27 -17.05 -9.33
CA SER A 83 -6.79 -18.18 -10.11
C SER A 83 -6.49 -19.53 -9.47
N LYS A 84 -5.28 -19.69 -8.90
CA LYS A 84 -4.89 -20.89 -8.14
C LYS A 84 -5.64 -21.02 -6.82
N LEU A 85 -5.88 -19.90 -6.13
CA LEU A 85 -6.66 -19.89 -4.90
C LEU A 85 -8.14 -20.21 -5.16
N LYS A 86 -8.63 -19.97 -6.38
CA LYS A 86 -10.05 -20.11 -6.79
C LYS A 86 -10.97 -19.18 -6.02
N ALA A 87 -12.27 -19.25 -6.31
CA ALA A 87 -13.28 -18.50 -5.57
C ALA A 87 -13.27 -18.91 -4.08
N GLN A 88 -13.33 -17.91 -3.20
CA GLN A 88 -13.29 -18.07 -1.75
C GLN A 88 -14.39 -17.21 -1.11
N GLU A 89 -14.79 -17.54 0.12
CA GLU A 89 -15.96 -16.92 0.76
C GLU A 89 -15.59 -16.03 1.96
N TRP A 90 -16.23 -14.87 2.02
CA TRP A 90 -16.36 -14.04 3.21
C TRP A 90 -17.79 -14.16 3.74
N ARG A 91 -17.98 -14.30 5.06
CA ARG A 91 -19.30 -14.18 5.71
C ARG A 91 -19.25 -13.02 6.68
N GLY A 92 -19.94 -11.94 6.32
CA GLY A 92 -19.75 -10.65 6.97
C GLY A 92 -18.30 -10.20 6.82
N ASP A 93 -17.63 -9.94 7.93
CA ASP A 93 -16.24 -9.46 7.97
C ASP A 93 -15.20 -10.55 8.30
N LYS A 94 -15.62 -11.81 8.32
CA LYS A 94 -14.76 -12.96 8.61
C LYS A 94 -14.51 -13.77 7.33
N TYR A 95 -13.24 -14.12 7.11
CA TYR A 95 -12.82 -14.92 5.96
C TYR A 95 -12.90 -16.41 6.27
N PHE A 96 -13.59 -17.19 5.43
CA PHE A 96 -13.74 -18.63 5.59
C PHE A 96 -12.95 -19.46 4.58
N GLY A 97 -12.42 -18.81 3.54
CA GLY A 97 -11.58 -19.46 2.54
C GLY A 97 -10.20 -19.88 3.05
N LYS A 98 -9.45 -20.59 2.21
CA LYS A 98 -8.06 -20.96 2.48
C LYS A 98 -7.12 -19.79 2.25
N THR A 99 -6.15 -19.57 3.13
CA THR A 99 -5.02 -18.68 2.85
C THR A 99 -3.98 -19.35 1.95
N LEU A 100 -2.95 -18.62 1.50
CA LEU A 100 -1.87 -19.21 0.70
C LEU A 100 -1.09 -20.31 1.46
N PHE A 101 -1.00 -20.21 2.79
CA PHE A 101 -0.37 -21.24 3.62
C PHE A 101 -1.21 -22.53 3.71
N GLU A 102 -2.54 -22.39 3.69
CA GLU A 102 -3.49 -23.51 3.83
C GLU A 102 -3.84 -24.15 2.48
N ALA A 103 -3.62 -23.42 1.38
CA ALA A 103 -3.83 -23.88 0.01
C ALA A 103 -2.56 -24.47 -0.63
N ALA A 104 -1.42 -24.45 0.07
CA ALA A 104 -0.16 -25.01 -0.43
C ALA A 104 -0.27 -26.52 -0.69
N GLU A 105 0.46 -27.00 -1.70
CA GLU A 105 0.61 -28.43 -2.01
C GLU A 105 1.49 -29.13 -0.95
N LYS A 106 1.50 -30.46 -0.91
CA LYS A 106 2.09 -31.24 0.20
C LYS A 106 3.59 -31.00 0.41
N ASP A 107 4.32 -30.71 -0.66
CA ASP A 107 5.76 -30.47 -0.73
C ASP A 107 6.12 -28.98 -0.71
N GLU A 108 5.12 -28.09 -0.80
CA GLU A 108 5.31 -26.65 -0.81
C GLU A 108 4.92 -26.02 0.53
N LYS A 109 5.64 -24.97 0.92
CA LYS A 109 5.34 -24.24 2.16
C LYS A 109 4.22 -23.22 2.02
N ILE A 110 3.95 -22.81 0.78
CA ILE A 110 2.99 -21.75 0.45
C ILE A 110 2.55 -21.90 -1.00
N LEU A 111 1.27 -21.65 -1.27
CA LEU A 111 0.76 -21.54 -2.64
C LEU A 111 1.49 -20.41 -3.36
N GLN A 112 1.96 -20.68 -4.57
CA GLN A 112 2.89 -19.83 -5.28
C GLN A 112 2.62 -19.77 -6.77
N HIS A 113 3.11 -18.70 -7.39
CA HIS A 113 3.03 -18.46 -8.82
C HIS A 113 4.30 -17.74 -9.25
N ILE A 114 4.97 -18.24 -10.27
CA ILE A 114 6.10 -17.57 -10.90
C ILE A 114 5.56 -16.79 -12.10
N SER A 115 6.03 -15.55 -12.26
CA SER A 115 5.78 -14.76 -13.46
C SER A 115 6.92 -15.03 -14.43
N GLU A 116 6.60 -15.14 -15.72
CA GLU A 116 7.58 -15.34 -16.78
C GLU A 116 8.38 -14.04 -17.02
N ASP A 117 9.52 -14.14 -17.70
CA ASP A 117 10.41 -12.99 -17.89
C ASP A 117 9.73 -11.88 -18.70
N GLU A 118 8.87 -12.23 -19.66
CA GLU A 118 8.09 -11.29 -20.47
C GLU A 118 7.10 -10.48 -19.62
N ASP A 119 6.59 -11.05 -18.52
CA ASP A 119 5.66 -10.34 -17.62
C ASP A 119 6.34 -9.14 -16.92
N TRP A 120 7.67 -9.11 -16.89
CA TRP A 120 8.48 -8.04 -16.29
C TRP A 120 8.93 -6.97 -17.29
N ALA A 121 8.65 -7.15 -18.59
CA ALA A 121 9.19 -6.30 -19.65
C ALA A 121 8.65 -4.86 -19.60
N TYR A 122 7.41 -4.67 -19.13
CA TYR A 122 6.72 -3.38 -19.18
C TYR A 122 6.22 -2.95 -17.79
N PRO A 123 6.93 -2.04 -17.09
CA PRO A 123 6.61 -1.67 -15.71
C PRO A 123 5.29 -0.93 -15.50
N ASN A 124 4.69 -0.42 -16.57
CA ASN A 124 3.45 0.36 -16.54
C ASN A 124 2.51 0.00 -17.70
N ILE A 125 2.48 -1.28 -18.09
CA ILE A 125 1.53 -1.75 -19.11
C ILE A 125 0.09 -1.56 -18.63
N GLY A 126 -0.79 -1.15 -19.56
CA GLY A 126 -2.18 -0.82 -19.26
C GLY A 126 -2.36 0.54 -18.57
N GLU A 127 -1.37 1.44 -18.66
CA GLU A 127 -1.53 2.83 -18.23
C GLU A 127 -2.79 3.45 -18.86
N ASP A 128 -3.58 4.13 -18.02
CA ASP A 128 -4.88 4.71 -18.34
C ASP A 128 -5.89 3.78 -19.05
N GLU A 129 -5.70 2.47 -18.95
CA GLU A 129 -6.66 1.51 -19.48
C GLU A 129 -7.91 1.42 -18.58
N ILE A 130 -9.06 1.66 -19.20
CA ILE A 130 -10.35 1.80 -18.55
C ILE A 130 -11.12 0.47 -18.44
N SER A 131 -12.10 0.38 -17.54
CA SER A 131 -12.87 -0.84 -17.23
C SER A 131 -13.80 -1.39 -18.34
N GLY A 132 -13.73 -0.86 -19.56
CA GLY A 132 -14.60 -1.26 -20.66
C GLY A 132 -14.33 -0.44 -21.93
N MET A 133 -15.15 -0.64 -22.96
CA MET A 133 -15.04 0.10 -24.22
C MET A 133 -15.94 1.33 -24.22
N VAL A 134 -15.43 2.43 -24.77
CA VAL A 134 -16.19 3.64 -25.09
C VAL A 134 -16.31 3.71 -26.61
N ASN A 135 -17.51 3.58 -27.13
CA ASN A 135 -17.79 3.69 -28.55
C ASN A 135 -17.85 5.16 -28.97
N ARG A 136 -17.57 5.42 -30.25
CA ARG A 136 -17.72 6.75 -30.82
C ARG A 136 -19.17 7.22 -30.67
N GLY A 137 -19.36 8.39 -30.06
CA GLY A 137 -20.67 8.96 -29.82
C GLY A 137 -21.30 8.54 -28.50
N ASP A 138 -20.63 7.74 -27.66
CA ASP A 138 -21.07 7.54 -26.29
C ASP A 138 -20.98 8.86 -25.48
N TRP A 139 -22.00 9.13 -24.66
CA TRP A 139 -22.03 10.25 -23.71
C TRP A 139 -22.25 9.73 -22.28
N ILE A 140 -22.12 10.62 -21.30
CA ILE A 140 -22.40 10.30 -19.89
C ILE A 140 -23.92 10.16 -19.72
N ALA A 141 -24.41 8.93 -19.74
CA ALA A 141 -25.85 8.63 -19.60
C ALA A 141 -26.29 8.39 -18.14
N THR A 142 -25.40 7.92 -17.28
CA THR A 142 -25.69 7.59 -15.88
C THR A 142 -24.54 8.00 -14.95
N LEU A 143 -24.88 8.35 -13.71
CA LEU A 143 -23.94 8.54 -12.61
C LEU A 143 -24.19 7.49 -11.51
N PRO A 144 -23.15 6.88 -10.93
CA PRO A 144 -21.73 7.02 -11.29
C PRO A 144 -21.43 6.50 -12.71
N HIS A 145 -20.40 7.07 -13.35
CA HIS A 145 -20.03 6.75 -14.73
C HIS A 145 -19.72 5.25 -14.87
N ARG A 146 -20.27 4.61 -15.92
CA ARG A 146 -20.11 3.16 -16.14
C ARG A 146 -18.66 2.72 -16.38
N ILE A 147 -17.86 3.60 -16.96
CA ILE A 147 -16.44 3.38 -17.21
C ILE A 147 -15.65 4.03 -16.09
N TRP A 148 -14.70 3.30 -15.54
CA TRP A 148 -13.86 3.78 -14.45
C TRP A 148 -12.45 3.24 -14.63
N MET A 149 -11.51 3.91 -13.99
CA MET A 149 -10.16 3.42 -13.73
C MET A 149 -9.67 4.07 -12.44
N PHE A 150 -8.64 3.50 -11.83
CA PHE A 150 -7.92 4.15 -10.74
C PHE A 150 -6.48 3.66 -10.69
N TYR A 151 -5.65 4.37 -9.93
CA TYR A 151 -4.23 4.05 -9.84
C TYR A 151 -3.91 3.33 -8.54
N LEU A 152 -3.18 2.24 -8.64
CA LEU A 152 -2.75 1.41 -7.52
C LEU A 152 -1.21 1.48 -7.37
N PRO A 153 -0.69 2.40 -6.54
CA PRO A 153 0.70 2.38 -6.13
C PRO A 153 0.99 1.16 -5.23
N ARG A 154 2.07 0.42 -5.50
CA ARG A 154 2.45 -0.76 -4.71
C ARG A 154 3.92 -0.77 -4.31
N THR A 155 4.17 -1.21 -3.09
CA THR A 155 5.49 -1.50 -2.51
C THR A 155 5.49 -2.89 -1.88
N CYS A 156 6.60 -3.32 -1.28
CA CYS A 156 6.56 -4.50 -0.42
C CYS A 156 5.65 -4.24 0.78
N ALA A 157 4.73 -5.18 1.03
CA ALA A 157 3.78 -5.09 2.14
C ALA A 157 4.39 -5.28 3.54
N HIS A 158 5.67 -5.68 3.64
CA HIS A 158 6.38 -5.95 4.89
C HIS A 158 5.53 -6.75 5.91
N CYS A 159 4.87 -7.80 5.39
CA CYS A 159 3.81 -8.55 6.05
C CYS A 159 4.18 -9.02 7.47
N THR A 160 3.19 -9.21 8.34
CA THR A 160 3.40 -9.85 9.65
C THR A 160 3.76 -11.33 9.48
N TYR A 161 3.16 -12.01 8.50
CA TYR A 161 3.48 -13.38 8.11
C TYR A 161 3.98 -13.41 6.66
N PRO A 162 5.24 -13.03 6.38
CA PRO A 162 5.77 -12.98 5.02
C PRO A 162 5.86 -14.37 4.37
N ALA A 163 5.27 -14.48 3.17
CA ALA A 163 5.41 -15.64 2.29
C ALA A 163 6.86 -15.89 1.89
N CYS A 164 7.59 -14.83 1.53
CA CYS A 164 8.99 -14.92 1.11
C CYS A 164 9.90 -15.49 2.21
N LEU A 165 9.65 -15.11 3.48
CA LEU A 165 10.36 -15.64 4.64
C LEU A 165 10.09 -17.14 4.82
N ALA A 166 8.83 -17.56 4.70
CA ALA A 166 8.46 -18.98 4.76
C ALA A 166 9.19 -19.82 3.71
N ALA A 167 9.21 -19.33 2.47
CA ALA A 167 9.71 -20.07 1.32
C ALA A 167 11.23 -20.22 1.32
N CYS A 168 11.99 -19.18 1.72
CA CYS A 168 13.46 -19.16 1.59
C CYS A 168 14.14 -20.35 2.32
N PRO A 169 14.74 -21.32 1.60
CA PRO A 169 15.34 -22.51 2.21
C PRO A 169 16.62 -22.17 2.99
N ARG A 170 17.32 -21.10 2.57
CA ARG A 170 18.57 -20.65 3.20
C ARG A 170 18.35 -19.74 4.41
N LYS A 171 17.09 -19.41 4.73
CA LYS A 171 16.73 -18.46 5.80
C LYS A 171 17.47 -17.12 5.66
N ALA A 172 17.70 -16.66 4.42
CA ALA A 172 18.33 -15.37 4.12
C ALA A 172 17.36 -14.20 4.30
N ILE A 173 16.06 -14.47 4.36
CA ILE A 173 15.03 -13.46 4.61
C ILE A 173 14.72 -13.42 6.09
N TYR A 174 14.70 -12.22 6.65
CA TYR A 174 14.40 -11.98 8.05
C TYR A 174 13.50 -10.76 8.21
N LYS A 175 12.80 -10.71 9.35
CA LYS A 175 11.98 -9.57 9.77
C LYS A 175 12.67 -8.93 10.96
N ARG A 176 12.95 -7.63 10.86
CA ARG A 176 13.63 -6.84 11.90
C ARG A 176 12.77 -6.79 13.17
N PRO A 177 13.31 -7.12 14.35
CA PRO A 177 12.56 -7.10 15.61
C PRO A 177 12.17 -5.68 16.07
N GLU A 178 12.89 -4.65 15.65
CA GLU A 178 12.69 -3.26 16.07
C GLU A 178 11.51 -2.58 15.36
N ASP A 179 11.33 -2.81 14.06
CA ASP A 179 10.39 -2.07 13.21
C ASP A 179 9.56 -2.96 12.26
N GLY A 180 9.80 -4.27 12.23
CA GLY A 180 9.03 -5.17 11.38
C GLY A 180 9.32 -5.08 9.88
N ILE A 181 10.34 -4.32 9.46
CA ILE A 181 10.78 -4.31 8.07
C ILE A 181 11.36 -5.69 7.72
N VAL A 182 11.12 -6.14 6.50
CA VAL A 182 11.47 -7.49 6.01
C VAL A 182 12.57 -7.31 4.99
N LEU A 183 13.73 -7.91 5.22
CA LEU A 183 14.93 -7.74 4.41
C LEU A 183 15.42 -9.09 3.89
N ILE A 184 16.19 -9.04 2.80
CA ILE A 184 16.94 -10.17 2.27
C ILE A 184 18.42 -9.90 2.56
N ASP A 185 19.04 -10.74 3.38
CA ASP A 185 20.48 -10.73 3.60
C ASP A 185 21.20 -11.13 2.30
N GLN A 186 21.80 -10.13 1.65
CA GLN A 186 22.49 -10.31 0.37
C GLN A 186 23.70 -11.25 0.49
N SER A 187 24.36 -11.31 1.66
CA SER A 187 25.52 -12.19 1.90
C SER A 187 25.13 -13.67 2.00
N ARG A 188 23.92 -13.95 2.49
CA ARG A 188 23.37 -15.31 2.65
C ARG A 188 22.53 -15.77 1.46
N CYS A 189 22.04 -14.84 0.66
CA CYS A 189 21.25 -15.15 -0.53
C CYS A 189 22.09 -15.91 -1.56
N ARG A 190 21.49 -16.92 -2.19
CA ARG A 190 22.11 -17.74 -3.24
C ARG A 190 21.20 -17.90 -4.46
N GLY A 191 20.21 -17.03 -4.60
CA GLY A 191 19.43 -16.95 -5.82
C GLY A 191 18.48 -18.12 -6.09
N TYR A 192 18.00 -18.85 -5.08
CA TYR A 192 17.03 -19.95 -5.26
C TYR A 192 15.67 -19.51 -5.82
N ARG A 193 15.37 -18.20 -5.86
CA ARG A 193 14.12 -17.60 -6.37
C ARG A 193 12.81 -18.06 -5.71
N GLU A 194 12.88 -18.89 -4.68
CA GLU A 194 11.76 -19.28 -3.81
C GLU A 194 10.94 -18.09 -3.30
N CYS A 195 11.63 -17.01 -2.90
CA CYS A 195 10.98 -15.77 -2.46
C CYS A 195 10.27 -15.00 -3.58
N VAL A 196 10.72 -15.15 -4.83
CA VAL A 196 10.13 -14.51 -6.02
C VAL A 196 8.81 -15.20 -6.37
N ARG A 197 8.79 -16.54 -6.45
CA ARG A 197 7.58 -17.32 -6.74
C ARG A 197 6.54 -17.26 -5.61
N SER A 198 6.99 -17.28 -4.35
CA SER A 198 6.09 -17.32 -3.19
C SER A 198 5.46 -15.98 -2.82
N CYS A 199 6.09 -14.84 -3.15
CA CYS A 199 5.50 -13.54 -2.84
C CYS A 199 4.29 -13.31 -3.76
N PRO A 200 3.05 -13.24 -3.23
CA PRO A 200 1.89 -13.03 -4.08
C PRO A 200 1.92 -11.63 -4.71
N TYR A 201 2.48 -10.64 -4.02
CA TYR A 201 2.64 -9.27 -4.54
C TYR A 201 3.80 -9.09 -5.52
N LYS A 202 4.62 -10.13 -5.74
CA LYS A 202 5.82 -10.10 -6.60
C LYS A 202 6.80 -8.97 -6.26
N LYS A 203 7.01 -8.74 -4.97
CA LYS A 203 7.92 -7.71 -4.43
C LYS A 203 9.26 -8.23 -3.93
N SER A 204 9.57 -9.49 -4.20
CA SER A 204 10.95 -10.01 -4.21
C SER A 204 11.30 -10.26 -5.67
N MET A 205 12.40 -9.69 -6.15
CA MET A 205 12.83 -9.68 -7.55
C MET A 205 14.21 -10.31 -7.65
N PHE A 206 14.58 -10.90 -8.79
CA PHE A 206 15.85 -11.62 -8.95
C PHE A 206 16.85 -10.83 -9.79
N ASN A 207 17.96 -10.39 -9.22
CA ASN A 207 18.98 -9.71 -10.01
C ASN A 207 19.77 -10.76 -10.79
N VAL A 208 19.69 -10.70 -12.12
CA VAL A 208 20.36 -11.65 -13.03
C VAL A 208 21.88 -11.48 -13.04
N GLU A 209 22.35 -10.27 -12.79
CA GLU A 209 23.78 -9.93 -12.76
C GLU A 209 24.42 -10.44 -11.46
N THR A 210 23.86 -10.06 -10.31
CA THR A 210 24.39 -10.45 -8.99
C THR A 210 23.96 -11.86 -8.56
N ARG A 211 23.02 -12.47 -9.30
CA ARG A 211 22.46 -13.82 -9.07
C ARG A 211 21.83 -13.99 -7.68
N ILE A 212 21.34 -12.91 -7.09
CA ILE A 212 20.65 -12.91 -5.80
C ILE A 212 19.34 -12.13 -5.89
N SER A 213 18.41 -12.44 -4.98
CA SER A 213 17.14 -11.73 -4.91
C SER A 213 17.22 -10.47 -4.06
N GLU A 214 16.51 -9.44 -4.53
CA GLU A 214 16.44 -8.12 -3.94
C GLU A 214 14.97 -7.70 -3.75
N LYS A 215 14.74 -6.71 -2.89
CA LYS A 215 13.39 -6.19 -2.62
C LYS A 215 13.44 -4.82 -1.94
N CYS A 216 12.30 -4.14 -1.94
CA CYS A 216 12.07 -2.94 -1.15
C CYS A 216 12.59 -3.11 0.29
N VAL A 217 13.45 -2.19 0.72
CA VAL A 217 14.09 -2.20 2.04
C VAL A 217 13.35 -1.33 3.06
N GLY A 218 12.13 -0.86 2.74
CA GLY A 218 11.35 0.05 3.58
C GLY A 218 12.04 1.41 3.81
N CYS A 219 13.09 1.73 3.05
CA CYS A 219 14.04 2.80 3.36
C CYS A 219 14.53 2.73 4.83
N TYR A 220 14.85 1.54 5.35
CA TYR A 220 15.23 1.38 6.77
C TYR A 220 16.28 2.40 7.28
N PRO A 221 17.28 2.86 6.48
CA PRO A 221 18.22 3.87 6.98
C PRO A 221 17.55 5.21 7.32
N LYS A 222 16.46 5.57 6.63
CA LYS A 222 15.63 6.75 6.97
C LYS A 222 14.73 6.47 8.17
N ILE A 223 14.13 5.27 8.22
CA ILE A 223 13.25 4.86 9.34
C ILE A 223 14.01 4.89 10.67
N GLU A 224 15.27 4.46 10.68
CA GLU A 224 16.15 4.50 11.87
C GLU A 224 16.41 5.93 12.38
N GLN A 225 16.27 6.93 11.51
CA GLN A 225 16.42 8.35 11.82
C GLN A 225 15.06 9.03 12.13
N GLY A 226 13.96 8.28 12.14
CA GLY A 226 12.61 8.81 12.31
C GLY A 226 12.09 9.58 11.09
N GLU A 227 12.64 9.30 9.91
CA GLU A 227 12.26 9.93 8.64
C GLU A 227 11.41 9.00 7.77
N MET A 228 10.58 9.59 6.92
CA MET A 228 9.75 8.85 5.99
C MET A 228 10.54 8.35 4.76
N PRO A 229 10.11 7.22 4.15
CA PRO A 229 10.68 6.68 2.92
C PRO A 229 10.65 7.67 1.75
N GLN A 230 11.58 7.51 0.79
CA GLN A 230 11.67 8.40 -0.37
C GLN A 230 10.39 8.43 -1.23
N CYS A 231 9.71 7.29 -1.37
CA CYS A 231 8.46 7.24 -2.13
C CYS A 231 7.30 8.00 -1.45
N VAL A 232 7.44 8.35 -0.17
CA VAL A 232 6.45 9.10 0.63
C VAL A 232 6.77 10.59 0.58
N THR A 233 8.01 10.98 0.86
CA THR A 233 8.45 12.39 0.85
C THR A 233 8.34 13.01 -0.55
N ASN A 234 8.57 12.24 -1.61
CA ASN A 234 8.47 12.71 -2.99
C ASN A 234 7.06 12.53 -3.60
N CYS A 235 6.04 12.26 -2.79
CA CYS A 235 4.70 12.02 -3.31
C CYS A 235 3.98 13.35 -3.62
N ILE A 236 3.97 13.75 -4.89
CA ILE A 236 3.29 14.98 -5.37
C ILE A 236 1.81 14.99 -4.99
N GLY A 237 1.10 13.88 -5.19
CA GLY A 237 -0.32 13.77 -4.83
C GLY A 237 -0.61 13.76 -3.32
N LYS A 238 0.44 13.76 -2.47
CA LYS A 238 0.32 13.73 -1.01
C LYS A 238 -0.61 12.61 -0.52
N ILE A 239 -0.44 11.42 -1.08
CA ILE A 239 -1.33 10.27 -0.83
C ILE A 239 -0.81 9.33 0.26
N ARG A 240 0.44 9.49 0.69
CA ARG A 240 1.14 8.49 1.50
C ARG A 240 1.32 8.98 2.92
N LEU A 241 1.03 8.10 3.86
CA LEU A 241 1.41 8.23 5.27
C LEU A 241 2.18 6.99 5.69
N THR A 242 3.29 7.17 6.39
CA THR A 242 4.06 6.09 7.01
C THR A 242 4.06 6.25 8.52
N GLY A 243 3.98 5.11 9.21
CA GLY A 243 4.07 5.06 10.66
C GLY A 243 4.15 3.63 11.16
N PHE A 244 3.74 3.42 12.40
CA PHE A 244 3.75 2.10 13.03
C PHE A 244 2.33 1.71 13.43
N VAL A 245 1.87 0.56 12.94
CA VAL A 245 0.55 0.00 13.25
C VAL A 245 0.62 -0.91 14.46
N SER A 246 -0.34 -0.75 15.36
CA SER A 246 -0.53 -1.61 16.53
C SER A 246 -1.47 -2.77 16.18
N THR A 247 -1.46 -3.83 16.98
CA THR A 247 -2.55 -4.81 16.94
C THR A 247 -3.85 -4.15 17.41
N PRO A 248 -5.04 -4.63 17.00
CA PRO A 248 -6.31 -4.04 17.44
C PRO A 248 -6.44 -3.85 18.96
N ASP A 249 -5.96 -4.82 19.76
CA ASP A 249 -6.03 -4.75 21.22
C ASP A 249 -5.10 -3.68 21.84
N ASN A 250 -4.17 -3.13 21.05
CA ASN A 250 -3.20 -2.13 21.46
C ASN A 250 -3.32 -0.85 20.62
N SER A 251 -4.41 -0.66 19.86
CA SER A 251 -4.59 0.51 19.00
C SER A 251 -4.66 1.78 19.83
N ARG A 252 -4.04 2.86 19.33
CA ARG A 252 -4.16 4.18 19.96
C ARG A 252 -4.87 5.17 19.05
N LYS A 253 -5.86 5.88 19.60
CA LYS A 253 -6.64 6.89 18.86
C LYS A 253 -5.81 8.09 18.42
N ASP A 254 -4.74 8.39 19.15
CA ASP A 254 -3.82 9.47 18.85
C ASP A 254 -2.74 9.07 17.84
N ASN A 255 -2.54 7.77 17.56
CA ASN A 255 -1.65 7.30 16.51
C ASN A 255 -2.37 7.42 15.15
N PRO A 256 -1.79 8.13 14.16
CA PRO A 256 -2.48 8.42 12.91
C PRO A 256 -2.73 7.17 12.05
N VAL A 257 -1.83 6.18 12.11
CA VAL A 257 -1.98 4.91 11.39
C VAL A 257 -3.07 4.05 12.04
N ASP A 258 -3.04 3.92 13.37
CA ASP A 258 -4.07 3.18 14.11
C ASP A 258 -5.45 3.82 13.98
N TYR A 259 -5.53 5.15 14.00
CA TYR A 259 -6.78 5.88 13.82
C TYR A 259 -7.44 5.60 12.47
N LEU A 260 -6.66 5.58 11.39
CA LEU A 260 -7.20 5.30 10.05
C LEU A 260 -7.57 3.83 9.84
N ILE A 261 -6.84 2.89 10.43
CA ILE A 261 -7.03 1.44 10.23
C ILE A 261 -8.05 0.86 11.22
N HIS A 262 -7.91 1.14 12.51
CA HIS A 262 -8.69 0.49 13.57
C HIS A 262 -9.92 1.29 13.96
N GLU A 263 -9.77 2.60 14.16
CA GLU A 263 -10.86 3.46 14.64
C GLU A 263 -11.84 3.81 13.53
N LYS A 264 -11.34 4.42 12.45
CA LYS A 264 -12.16 4.81 11.29
C LYS A 264 -12.42 3.68 10.32
N LYS A 265 -11.59 2.63 10.34
CA LYS A 265 -11.67 1.51 9.37
C LYS A 265 -11.72 2.01 7.93
N LEU A 266 -10.98 3.09 7.68
CA LEU A 266 -10.94 3.81 6.42
C LEU A 266 -9.83 3.25 5.51
N ALA A 267 -8.68 2.92 6.11
CA ALA A 267 -7.55 2.33 5.39
C ALA A 267 -7.59 0.80 5.50
N LEU A 268 -7.74 0.11 4.36
CA LEU A 268 -7.95 -1.34 4.28
C LEU A 268 -6.75 -2.06 3.67
N PRO A 269 -6.39 -3.27 4.15
CA PRO A 269 -5.27 -4.03 3.61
C PRO A 269 -5.50 -4.47 2.15
N LEU A 270 -4.43 -4.60 1.37
CA LEU A 270 -4.49 -5.17 0.01
C LEU A 270 -4.42 -6.70 0.04
N TYR A 271 -5.43 -7.36 -0.50
CA TYR A 271 -5.63 -8.81 -0.55
C TYR A 271 -5.41 -9.50 0.82
N PRO A 272 -6.16 -9.13 1.88
CA PRO A 272 -6.01 -9.74 3.19
C PRO A 272 -6.18 -11.27 3.14
N GLN A 273 -7.01 -11.78 2.23
CA GLN A 273 -7.27 -13.21 2.02
C GLN A 273 -6.02 -14.05 1.74
N PHE A 274 -4.91 -13.44 1.29
CA PHE A 274 -3.64 -14.16 1.17
C PHE A 274 -3.12 -14.67 2.53
N GLY A 275 -3.62 -14.14 3.64
CA GLY A 275 -3.29 -14.57 4.99
C GLY A 275 -1.94 -14.07 5.49
N LEU A 276 -1.30 -13.16 4.76
CA LEU A 276 0.02 -12.64 5.13
C LEU A 276 -0.06 -11.56 6.21
N GLU A 277 -1.26 -11.01 6.47
CA GLU A 277 -1.45 -9.80 7.28
C GLU A 277 -0.53 -8.67 6.75
N PRO A 278 -0.75 -8.20 5.51
CA PRO A 278 0.03 -7.11 4.91
C PRO A 278 -0.06 -5.82 5.73
N ASN A 279 1.04 -5.07 5.76
CA ASN A 279 1.15 -3.78 6.44
C ASN A 279 1.18 -2.60 5.45
N ILE A 280 0.51 -2.79 4.31
CA ILE A 280 0.17 -1.71 3.37
C ILE A 280 -1.34 -1.63 3.29
N TYR A 281 -1.86 -0.41 3.41
CA TYR A 281 -3.29 -0.15 3.54
C TYR A 281 -3.71 0.95 2.56
N PHE A 282 -4.93 0.87 2.08
CA PHE A 282 -5.45 1.72 1.03
C PHE A 282 -6.76 2.35 1.49
N ILE A 283 -6.88 3.66 1.36
CA ILE A 283 -8.17 4.35 1.42
C ILE A 283 -8.81 4.16 0.03
N PRO A 284 -9.92 3.41 -0.07
CA PRO A 284 -10.45 3.00 -1.38
C PRO A 284 -10.99 4.19 -2.20
N PRO A 285 -10.87 4.18 -3.54
CA PRO A 285 -11.39 5.25 -4.40
C PRO A 285 -12.93 5.27 -4.41
N ILE A 286 -13.51 6.45 -4.19
CA ILE A 286 -14.97 6.62 -4.09
C ILE A 286 -15.73 6.48 -5.43
N HIS A 287 -15.02 6.56 -6.55
CA HIS A 287 -15.59 6.54 -7.91
C HIS A 287 -15.58 5.15 -8.57
N VAL A 288 -15.04 4.13 -7.90
CA VAL A 288 -14.90 2.76 -8.42
C VAL A 288 -16.01 1.87 -7.85
N PRO A 289 -16.57 0.90 -8.61
CA PRO A 289 -17.57 -0.02 -8.08
C PRO A 289 -17.11 -0.78 -6.82
N ILE A 290 -17.97 -0.79 -5.79
CA ILE A 290 -17.69 -1.46 -4.52
C ILE A 290 -17.38 -2.95 -4.73
N SER A 291 -18.11 -3.63 -5.61
CA SER A 291 -17.91 -5.06 -5.91
C SER A 291 -16.53 -5.38 -6.49
N PHE A 292 -15.92 -4.47 -7.24
CA PHE A 292 -14.54 -4.64 -7.70
C PHE A 292 -13.56 -4.45 -6.55
N GLN A 293 -13.74 -3.38 -5.78
CA GLN A 293 -12.88 -3.02 -4.65
C GLN A 293 -12.92 -4.06 -3.52
N GLU A 294 -14.07 -4.69 -3.25
CA GLU A 294 -14.21 -5.74 -2.22
C GLU A 294 -13.35 -6.97 -2.51
N GLN A 295 -13.11 -7.29 -3.79
CA GLN A 295 -12.19 -8.38 -4.17
C GLN A 295 -10.75 -8.07 -3.76
N MET A 296 -10.37 -6.79 -3.78
CA MET A 296 -9.03 -6.32 -3.46
C MET A 296 -8.84 -6.01 -1.98
N PHE A 297 -9.79 -5.34 -1.34
CA PHE A 297 -9.63 -4.78 0.01
C PHE A 297 -10.52 -5.44 1.06
N GLY A 298 -11.42 -6.36 0.65
CA GLY A 298 -12.33 -7.09 1.53
C GLY A 298 -13.64 -6.37 1.84
N PRO A 299 -14.48 -6.95 2.73
CA PRO A 299 -15.88 -6.54 2.96
C PRO A 299 -16.06 -5.16 3.65
N GLY A 300 -14.97 -4.50 4.04
CA GLY A 300 -15.01 -3.18 4.69
C GLY A 300 -15.16 -1.99 3.74
N VAL A 301 -15.05 -2.21 2.43
CA VAL A 301 -14.95 -1.13 1.42
C VAL A 301 -16.15 -0.20 1.43
N GLY A 302 -17.39 -0.74 1.43
CA GLY A 302 -18.59 0.10 1.39
C GLY A 302 -18.61 1.14 2.51
N LYS A 303 -18.31 0.71 3.74
CA LYS A 303 -18.23 1.60 4.90
C LYS A 303 -17.05 2.57 4.83
N ALA A 304 -15.90 2.15 4.32
CA ALA A 304 -14.75 3.02 4.12
C ALA A 304 -15.05 4.14 3.10
N VAL A 305 -15.69 3.81 1.97
CA VAL A 305 -16.13 4.77 0.95
C VAL A 305 -17.15 5.75 1.51
N GLU A 306 -18.12 5.27 2.29
CA GLU A 306 -19.09 6.13 2.98
C GLU A 306 -18.40 7.09 3.96
N THR A 307 -17.48 6.56 4.77
CA THR A 307 -16.69 7.36 5.71
C THR A 307 -15.89 8.45 4.99
N TYR A 308 -15.27 8.12 3.85
CA TYR A 308 -14.54 9.11 3.04
C TYR A 308 -15.46 10.19 2.47
N LYS A 309 -16.62 9.82 1.92
CA LYS A 309 -17.60 10.79 1.38
C LYS A 309 -18.12 11.76 2.44
N ASN A 310 -18.16 11.34 3.70
CA ASN A 310 -18.63 12.13 4.84
C ASN A 310 -17.49 12.85 5.59
N ILE A 311 -16.26 12.91 5.05
CA ILE A 311 -15.10 13.59 5.69
C ILE A 311 -15.40 15.03 6.11
N ARG A 312 -16.23 15.75 5.34
CA ARG A 312 -16.59 17.15 5.63
C ARG A 312 -17.18 17.33 7.03
N ASP A 313 -17.85 16.30 7.54
CA ASP A 313 -18.55 16.30 8.82
C ASP A 313 -17.66 15.78 9.98
N ASP A 314 -16.44 15.33 9.68
CA ASP A 314 -15.47 14.79 10.65
C ASP A 314 -14.17 15.60 10.65
N GLN A 315 -14.11 16.62 11.52
CA GLN A 315 -12.94 17.52 11.57
C GLN A 315 -11.65 16.79 11.93
N THR A 316 -11.68 15.78 12.80
CA THR A 316 -10.47 15.04 13.19
C THR A 316 -9.93 14.23 12.01
N LEU A 317 -10.80 13.55 11.26
CA LEU A 317 -10.39 12.83 10.05
C LEU A 317 -9.90 13.80 8.96
N LYS A 318 -10.62 14.90 8.72
CA LYS A 318 -10.22 15.93 7.76
C LYS A 318 -8.83 16.49 8.10
N GLY A 319 -8.61 16.85 9.36
CA GLY A 319 -7.33 17.34 9.87
C GLY A 319 -6.20 16.32 9.72
N LEU A 320 -6.46 15.04 9.98
CA LEU A 320 -5.45 14.01 9.76
C LEU A 320 -5.07 13.86 8.28
N LEU A 321 -6.04 13.93 7.37
CA LEU A 321 -5.78 13.76 5.93
C LEU A 321 -4.98 14.93 5.32
N VAL A 322 -5.09 16.14 5.86
CA VAL A 322 -4.24 17.28 5.42
C VAL A 322 -2.80 17.18 5.90
N LEU A 323 -2.51 16.36 6.93
CA LEU A 323 -1.12 16.10 7.33
C LEU A 323 -0.37 15.29 6.26
N PHE A 324 -1.05 14.47 5.46
CA PHE A 324 -0.39 13.66 4.43
C PHE A 324 0.48 14.53 3.51
N GLY A 325 1.76 14.16 3.38
CA GLY A 325 2.71 14.87 2.51
C GLY A 325 3.04 16.31 2.91
N SER A 326 2.73 16.72 4.15
CA SER A 326 3.03 18.07 4.66
C SER A 326 4.33 18.13 5.49
N PHE A 327 5.03 17.01 5.64
CA PHE A 327 6.24 16.86 6.46
C PHE A 327 7.02 15.60 6.06
N GLU A 328 8.27 15.48 6.52
CA GLU A 328 9.18 14.38 6.13
C GLU A 328 9.55 13.40 7.25
N LYS A 329 9.21 13.71 8.50
CA LYS A 329 9.46 12.84 9.68
C LYS A 329 8.33 11.85 9.89
N ILE A 330 8.46 10.82 10.71
CA ILE A 330 7.35 9.92 11.05
C ILE A 330 6.51 10.53 12.18
N LEU A 331 5.18 10.57 12.03
CA LEU A 331 4.28 10.96 13.14
C LEU A 331 4.03 9.76 14.05
N HIS A 332 4.20 9.99 15.35
CA HIS A 332 3.85 9.01 16.38
C HIS A 332 2.51 9.31 17.04
N SER A 333 2.11 10.58 17.04
CA SER A 333 0.75 10.99 17.38
C SER A 333 0.31 12.24 16.60
N PHE A 334 -0.99 12.52 16.61
CA PHE A 334 -1.59 13.71 15.99
C PHE A 334 -2.68 14.31 16.89
N LYS A 335 -2.96 15.59 16.69
CA LYS A 335 -4.08 16.31 17.30
C LYS A 335 -4.73 17.21 16.24
N VAL A 336 -6.03 17.42 16.35
CA VAL A 336 -6.76 18.35 15.49
C VAL A 336 -7.62 19.25 16.35
N ASP A 337 -7.53 20.56 16.14
CA ASP A 337 -8.49 21.53 16.69
C ASP A 337 -9.35 22.12 15.55
N LYS A 338 -10.04 23.25 15.80
CA LYS A 338 -10.93 23.86 14.80
C LYS A 338 -10.20 24.45 13.61
N GLU A 339 -8.95 24.87 13.78
CA GLU A 339 -8.18 25.61 12.79
C GLU A 339 -7.01 24.79 12.23
N HIS A 340 -6.36 23.99 13.07
CA HIS A 340 -5.09 23.36 12.75
C HIS A 340 -5.05 21.86 13.08
N ALA A 341 -4.26 21.14 12.28
CA ALA A 341 -3.87 19.77 12.50
C ALA A 341 -2.37 19.74 12.84
N TYR A 342 -2.04 19.05 13.93
CA TYR A 342 -0.70 18.99 14.50
C TYR A 342 -0.19 17.55 14.47
N GLY A 343 1.09 17.40 14.16
CA GLY A 343 1.80 16.12 14.20
C GLY A 343 2.96 16.14 15.20
N PHE A 344 3.12 15.06 15.94
CA PHE A 344 4.13 14.92 16.99
C PHE A 344 5.07 13.74 16.73
N ASP A 345 6.34 13.91 17.11
CA ASP A 345 7.34 12.84 17.09
C ASP A 345 7.19 11.87 18.27
N GLU A 346 8.05 10.86 18.35
CA GLU A 346 8.03 9.85 19.43
C GLU A 346 8.19 10.45 20.84
N LYS A 347 8.85 11.61 20.97
CA LYS A 347 9.07 12.29 22.24
C LYS A 347 7.93 13.27 22.58
N GLY A 348 6.87 13.31 21.77
CA GLY A 348 5.75 14.22 21.94
C GLY A 348 6.06 15.67 21.54
N ARG A 349 7.15 15.91 20.79
CA ARG A 349 7.48 17.25 20.28
C ARG A 349 6.68 17.50 19.01
N GLU A 350 6.07 18.68 18.92
CA GLU A 350 5.41 19.11 17.70
C GLU A 350 6.45 19.27 16.59
N ILE A 351 6.19 18.66 15.43
CA ILE A 351 7.07 18.70 14.26
C ILE A 351 6.39 19.28 13.02
N ILE A 352 5.06 19.44 13.06
CA ILE A 352 4.29 20.05 11.99
C ILE A 352 2.96 20.58 12.54
N SER A 353 2.52 21.73 12.03
CA SER A 353 1.17 22.27 12.17
C SER A 353 0.72 22.81 10.83
N VAL A 354 -0.46 22.41 10.37
CA VAL A 354 -1.06 22.84 9.10
C VAL A 354 -2.51 23.26 9.30
N PRO A 355 -3.00 24.26 8.57
CA PRO A 355 -4.40 24.63 8.63
C PRO A 355 -5.28 23.48 8.11
N VAL A 356 -6.37 23.21 8.82
CA VAL A 356 -7.36 22.15 8.50
C VAL A 356 -8.16 22.50 7.24
N THR A 357 -8.29 23.79 6.95
CA THR A 357 -8.94 24.32 5.74
C THR A 357 -7.95 25.24 5.05
N GLU A 358 -7.65 24.98 3.77
CA GLU A 358 -6.79 25.86 3.00
C GLU A 358 -7.44 27.24 2.82
N PRO A 359 -6.69 28.33 3.01
CA PRO A 359 -7.21 29.67 2.78
C PRO A 359 -7.47 29.89 1.29
N ILE A 360 -8.64 30.45 0.96
CA ILE A 360 -9.00 30.84 -0.40
C ILE A 360 -8.51 32.27 -0.63
N TYR A 361 -7.61 32.45 -1.61
CA TYR A 361 -7.12 33.77 -2.02
C TYR A 361 -7.84 34.20 -3.31
N VAL A 362 -8.73 35.18 -3.19
CA VAL A 362 -9.38 35.82 -4.35
C VAL A 362 -8.50 36.98 -4.80
N ARG A 363 -8.05 36.97 -6.06
CA ARG A 363 -7.29 38.07 -6.66
C ARG A 363 -8.21 38.92 -7.54
N ASP A 364 -7.96 40.23 -7.58
CA ASP A 364 -8.67 41.13 -8.48
C ASP A 364 -8.57 40.66 -9.93
N VAL A 365 -9.63 40.85 -10.71
CA VAL A 365 -9.63 40.50 -12.14
C VAL A 365 -8.58 41.29 -12.90
N PHE A 366 -8.24 42.51 -12.47
CA PHE A 366 -7.20 43.33 -13.08
C PHE A 366 -5.93 43.36 -12.21
N ASP A 367 -4.79 42.99 -12.80
CA ASP A 367 -3.46 43.19 -12.21
C ASP A 367 -2.95 44.59 -12.57
N LYS A 368 -3.02 45.53 -11.61
CA LYS A 368 -2.54 46.90 -11.81
C LYS A 368 -1.04 46.98 -12.11
N ASN A 369 -0.24 46.06 -11.55
CA ASN A 369 1.22 46.07 -11.70
C ASN A 369 1.62 45.54 -13.09
N LEU A 370 0.96 44.47 -13.53
CA LEU A 370 1.20 43.86 -14.85
C LEU A 370 0.39 44.52 -15.97
N LYS A 371 -0.51 45.46 -15.63
CA LYS A 371 -1.49 46.07 -16.54
C LYS A 371 -2.23 45.03 -17.38
N ALA A 372 -2.58 43.91 -16.76
CA ALA A 372 -3.15 42.74 -17.43
C ALA A 372 -4.39 42.23 -16.71
N TYR A 373 -5.36 41.74 -17.47
CA TYR A 373 -6.52 41.04 -16.90
C TYR A 373 -6.16 39.59 -16.61
N ARG A 374 -6.44 39.14 -15.38
CA ARG A 374 -6.41 37.75 -14.99
C ARG A 374 -7.68 37.11 -15.51
N LEU A 375 -7.54 36.31 -16.56
CA LEU A 375 -8.62 35.50 -17.09
C LEU A 375 -8.48 34.10 -16.50
N ASN A 376 -9.52 33.64 -15.79
CA ASN A 376 -9.65 32.24 -15.39
C ASN A 376 -10.12 31.45 -16.61
N THR A 377 -9.23 31.23 -17.58
CA THR A 377 -9.50 30.25 -18.63
C THR A 377 -9.25 28.86 -18.04
N PRO A 378 -10.24 27.96 -17.99
CA PRO A 378 -10.05 26.58 -17.56
C PRO A 378 -9.09 25.81 -18.46
#